data_AF-A0A7Y5D3W2-F1
#
_entry.id   AF-A0A7Y5D3W2-F1
#
_cell.length_a   1.000
_cell.length_b   1.000
_cell.length_c   1.000
_cell.angle_alpha   90.00
_cell.angle_beta   90.00
_cell.angle_gamma   90.00
#
_symmetry.space_group_name_H-M   'P 1'
#
loop_
_entity.id
_entity.type
_entity.pdbx_description
1 polymer ?
#
loop_
_entity_poly.entity_id
_entity_poly.type
_entity_poly.pdbx_seq_one_letter_code
_entity_poly.pdbx_strand_id
1 'polypeptide(L)'
;MRKFVWVPVVSLGREATGQFLEIMSEPTLMGGINMNALKNCGFNKNIAHIEAVLTQLSVKPSSAKLYLTGFLVNLSNTQGVNLGLLIACFMQAPACPYQKIIVTGNLDTEKLTVTDAVNFEAKIQTLLNLGKQAEPIAFFFPRVMLNENNAALLAPLAAMNIRLKPIDSLWDVLVDFGLTQVTEDA
;
A
#
# COMPACT_ATOMS: atom_id res chain seq x y z
N MET A 1 -5.49 5.58 -16.28
CA MET A 1 -4.97 6.73 -15.53
C MET A 1 -3.89 6.23 -14.57
N ARG A 2 -2.84 7.01 -14.31
CA ARG A 2 -1.81 6.69 -13.32
C ARG A 2 -2.37 6.73 -11.91
N LYS A 3 -2.03 5.76 -11.08
CA LYS A 3 -2.42 5.67 -9.67
C LYS A 3 -1.19 5.46 -8.79
N PHE A 4 -1.23 5.93 -7.55
CA PHE A 4 -0.07 5.96 -6.66
C PHE A 4 -0.35 5.31 -5.31
N VAL A 5 0.61 4.50 -4.85
CA VAL A 5 0.68 4.01 -3.47
C VAL A 5 1.91 4.61 -2.80
N TRP A 6 1.70 5.23 -1.65
CA TRP A 6 2.74 5.84 -0.83
C TRP A 6 2.97 5.02 0.43
N VAL A 7 4.20 4.54 0.62
CA VAL A 7 4.61 3.81 1.82
C VAL A 7 5.51 4.72 2.65
N PRO A 8 5.12 5.14 3.88
CA PRO A 8 5.94 6.00 4.71
C PRO A 8 7.20 5.25 5.16
N VAL A 9 8.34 5.89 4.94
CA VAL A 9 9.67 5.34 5.22
C VAL A 9 10.16 5.90 6.54
N VAL A 10 10.67 5.02 7.41
CA VAL A 10 11.33 5.43 8.67
C VAL A 10 12.77 4.98 8.58
N SER A 11 13.71 5.92 8.63
CA SER A 11 15.14 5.61 8.68
C SER A 11 15.50 5.08 10.08
N LEU A 12 16.25 3.99 10.15
CA LEU A 12 16.84 3.51 11.40
C LEU A 12 17.95 4.50 11.81
N GLY A 13 17.65 5.42 12.73
CA GLY A 13 18.66 6.22 13.43
C GLY A 13 18.76 7.70 13.06
N ARG A 14 17.83 8.27 12.28
CA ARG A 14 17.67 9.74 12.13
C ARG A 14 16.19 10.11 12.20
N GLU A 15 15.92 11.35 12.57
CA GLU A 15 14.58 11.97 12.70
C GLU A 15 13.59 11.48 11.64
N ALA A 16 12.29 11.47 11.97
CA ALA A 16 11.20 11.08 11.09
C ALA A 16 11.35 11.76 9.71
N THR A 17 11.97 11.07 8.76
CA THR A 17 12.12 11.61 7.42
C THR A 17 10.72 11.59 6.83
N GLY A 18 10.20 12.75 6.43
CA GLY A 18 8.90 12.91 5.78
C GLY A 18 8.86 12.29 4.37
N GLN A 19 9.51 11.14 4.19
CA GLN A 19 9.77 10.49 2.92
C GLN A 19 8.81 9.33 2.70
N PHE A 20 8.35 9.22 1.47
CA PHE A 20 7.53 8.12 1.00
C PHE A 20 8.29 7.34 -0.05
N LEU A 21 8.18 6.01 0.01
CA LEU A 21 8.38 5.20 -1.17
C LEU A 21 7.11 5.30 -2.00
N GLU A 22 7.24 5.88 -3.19
CA GLU A 22 6.13 6.06 -4.10
C GLU A 22 6.14 5.00 -5.19
N ILE A 23 5.10 4.16 -5.19
CA ILE A 23 4.87 3.11 -6.18
C ILE A 23 3.77 3.61 -7.12
N MET A 24 4.12 3.82 -8.38
CA MET A 24 3.16 4.15 -9.41
C MET A 24 2.68 2.89 -10.13
N SER A 25 1.36 2.83 -10.32
CA SER A 25 0.66 1.82 -11.09
C SER A 25 0.05 2.46 -12.34
N GLU A 26 0.42 1.95 -13.51
CA GLU A 26 -0.12 2.38 -14.80
C GLU A 26 -0.88 1.25 -15.48
N PRO A 27 -1.98 1.55 -16.20
CA PRO A 27 -2.61 0.55 -17.06
C PRO A 27 -1.65 0.13 -18.19
N THR A 28 -1.70 -1.13 -18.59
CA THR A 28 -0.92 -1.67 -19.70
C THR A 28 -1.76 -2.60 -20.58
N LEU A 29 -1.41 -2.66 -21.86
CA LEU A 29 -2.00 -3.59 -22.84
C LEU A 29 -1.40 -5.00 -22.74
N MET A 30 -0.22 -5.13 -22.12
CA MET A 30 0.34 -6.43 -21.78
C MET A 30 -0.53 -7.04 -20.68
N GLY A 31 -1.13 -8.20 -20.92
CA GLY A 31 -1.99 -8.85 -19.93
C GLY A 31 -1.28 -9.06 -18.58
N GLY A 32 -1.99 -8.83 -17.48
CA GLY A 32 -1.50 -9.10 -16.12
C GLY A 32 -0.62 -8.00 -15.52
N ILE A 33 0.04 -8.33 -14.40
CA ILE A 33 0.88 -7.40 -13.65
C ILE A 33 2.33 -7.48 -14.12
N ASN A 34 2.90 -6.33 -14.51
CA ASN A 34 4.29 -6.19 -14.94
C ASN A 34 5.11 -5.41 -13.89
N MET A 35 5.99 -6.11 -13.19
CA MET A 35 6.89 -5.56 -12.17
C MET A 35 8.35 -5.48 -12.63
N ASN A 36 8.65 -5.63 -13.93
CA ASN A 36 10.04 -5.70 -14.41
C ASN A 36 10.86 -4.44 -14.10
N ALA A 37 10.22 -3.26 -14.07
CA ALA A 37 10.89 -2.01 -13.71
C ALA A 37 11.39 -2.01 -12.25
N LEU A 38 10.78 -2.81 -11.36
CA LEU A 38 11.13 -2.89 -9.94
C LEU A 38 12.29 -3.85 -9.66
N LYS A 39 12.57 -4.79 -10.57
CA LYS A 39 13.63 -5.82 -10.38
C LYS A 39 15.02 -5.21 -10.21
N ASN A 40 15.29 -4.12 -10.92
CA ASN A 40 16.57 -3.39 -10.83
C ASN A 40 16.65 -2.42 -9.64
N CYS A 41 15.60 -2.34 -8.82
CA CYS A 41 15.52 -1.44 -7.66
C CYS A 41 15.71 -2.17 -6.31
N GLY A 42 16.12 -3.44 -6.33
CA GLY A 42 16.34 -4.22 -5.10
C GLY A 42 15.09 -4.90 -4.52
N PHE A 43 13.98 -4.96 -5.28
CA PHE A 43 12.70 -5.54 -4.85
C PHE A 43 12.51 -7.00 -5.28
N ASN A 44 13.54 -7.69 -5.78
CA ASN A 44 13.41 -9.06 -6.30
C ASN A 44 12.73 -10.03 -5.31
N LYS A 45 13.07 -9.94 -4.01
CA LYS A 45 12.44 -10.78 -2.97
C LYS A 45 10.97 -10.40 -2.76
N ASN A 46 10.68 -9.11 -2.69
CA ASN A 46 9.31 -8.62 -2.53
C ASN A 46 8.44 -9.03 -3.72
N ILE A 47 8.95 -8.91 -4.95
CA ILE A 47 8.25 -9.32 -6.18
C ILE A 47 7.88 -10.80 -6.12
N ALA A 48 8.83 -11.69 -5.79
CA ALA A 48 8.55 -13.11 -5.67
C ALA A 48 7.47 -13.40 -4.61
N HIS A 49 7.50 -12.70 -3.47
CA HIS A 49 6.44 -12.82 -2.45
C HIS A 49 5.08 -12.34 -2.97
N ILE A 50 5.03 -11.22 -3.69
CA ILE A 50 3.78 -10.69 -4.25
C ILE A 50 3.21 -11.60 -5.32
N GLU A 51 4.05 -12.17 -6.20
CA GLU A 51 3.62 -13.14 -7.21
C GLU A 51 3.02 -14.40 -6.55
N ALA A 52 3.62 -14.89 -5.46
CA ALA A 52 3.08 -16.00 -4.69
C ALA A 52 1.71 -15.67 -4.06
N VAL A 53 1.53 -14.46 -3.51
CA VAL A 53 0.24 -14.02 -2.96
C VAL A 53 -0.80 -13.84 -4.06
N LEU A 54 -0.45 -13.22 -5.18
CA LEU A 54 -1.36 -13.05 -6.33
C LEU A 54 -1.81 -14.40 -6.91
N THR A 55 -0.96 -15.42 -6.84
CA THR A 55 -1.31 -16.78 -7.28
C THR A 55 -2.29 -17.46 -6.31
N GLN A 56 -2.15 -17.21 -5.01
CA GLN A 56 -3.07 -17.71 -3.97
C GLN A 56 -4.42 -16.99 -4.00
N LEU A 57 -4.43 -15.70 -4.32
CA LEU A 57 -5.64 -14.93 -4.49
C LEU A 57 -6.34 -15.36 -5.78
N SER A 58 -7.51 -15.95 -5.69
CA SER A 58 -8.40 -16.23 -6.84
C SER A 58 -9.02 -14.96 -7.44
N VAL A 59 -8.32 -13.82 -7.34
CA VAL A 59 -8.74 -12.51 -7.84
C VAL A 59 -7.81 -12.15 -8.97
N LYS A 60 -8.35 -11.94 -10.18
CA LYS A 60 -7.57 -11.50 -11.32
C LYS A 60 -7.35 -9.99 -11.23
N PRO A 61 -6.13 -9.50 -10.93
CA PRO A 61 -5.88 -8.06 -10.94
C PRO A 61 -6.01 -7.52 -12.36
N SER A 62 -6.35 -6.23 -12.46
CA SER A 62 -6.31 -5.53 -13.74
C SER A 62 -4.88 -5.41 -14.25
N SER A 63 -4.71 -5.42 -15.58
CA SER A 63 -3.39 -5.33 -16.20
C SER A 63 -2.72 -4.01 -15.83
N ALA A 64 -1.58 -4.09 -15.13
CA ALA A 64 -0.88 -2.91 -14.64
C ALA A 64 0.64 -3.07 -14.74
N LYS A 65 1.34 -1.97 -15.03
CA LYS A 65 2.78 -1.86 -14.93
C LYS A 65 3.12 -1.07 -13.67
N LEU A 66 4.00 -1.63 -12.83
CA LEU A 66 4.43 -1.01 -11.59
C LEU A 66 5.86 -0.49 -11.69
N TYR A 67 6.11 0.67 -11.08
CA TYR A 67 7.42 1.32 -11.02
C TYR A 67 7.51 2.27 -9.83
N LEU A 68 8.74 2.69 -9.50
CA LEU A 68 8.98 3.68 -8.45
C LEU A 68 9.07 5.08 -9.04
N THR A 69 8.48 6.05 -8.35
CA THR A 69 8.64 7.48 -8.67
C THR A 69 9.58 8.11 -7.67
N GLY A 70 10.88 7.93 -7.90
CA GLY A 70 11.93 8.48 -7.04
C GLY A 70 13.08 7.50 -6.83
N PHE A 71 14.28 8.04 -6.67
CA PHE A 71 15.49 7.25 -6.39
C PHE A 71 15.67 7.10 -4.88
N LEU A 72 14.86 6.25 -4.27
CA LEU A 72 15.12 5.74 -2.92
C LEU A 72 15.66 4.31 -3.01
N VAL A 73 16.92 4.22 -3.41
CA VAL A 73 17.65 2.94 -3.54
C VAL A 73 17.75 2.30 -2.14
N ASN A 74 17.57 0.97 -2.05
CA ASN A 74 17.66 0.15 -0.83
C ASN A 74 16.50 0.24 0.17
N LEU A 75 15.33 0.75 -0.22
CA LEU A 75 14.14 0.76 0.65
C LEU A 75 13.29 -0.51 0.58
N SER A 76 13.74 -1.59 -0.09
CA SER A 76 13.00 -2.85 -0.20
C SER A 76 12.70 -3.52 1.15
N ASN A 77 13.50 -3.21 2.18
CA ASN A 77 13.30 -3.67 3.55
C ASN A 77 12.36 -2.77 4.37
N THR A 78 11.83 -1.69 3.78
CA THR A 78 10.90 -0.79 4.47
C THR A 78 9.61 -1.55 4.79
N GLN A 79 9.20 -1.53 6.05
CA GLN A 79 7.93 -2.12 6.44
C GLN A 79 6.75 -1.44 5.75
N GLY A 80 5.82 -2.23 5.23
CA GLY A 80 4.72 -1.78 4.39
C GLY A 80 4.98 -1.92 2.90
N VAL A 81 6.20 -2.22 2.46
CA VAL A 81 6.51 -2.38 1.03
C VAL A 81 5.73 -3.51 0.37
N ASN A 82 5.69 -4.70 0.98
CA ASN A 82 4.96 -5.83 0.41
C ASN A 82 3.47 -5.49 0.27
N LEU A 83 2.88 -4.93 1.32
CA LEU A 83 1.50 -4.48 1.30
C LEU A 83 1.30 -3.40 0.22
N GLY A 84 2.18 -2.42 0.12
CA GLY A 84 2.09 -1.35 -0.88
C GLY A 84 2.22 -1.82 -2.33
N LEU A 85 3.14 -2.75 -2.60
CA LEU A 85 3.26 -3.38 -3.92
C LEU A 85 1.99 -4.14 -4.29
N LEU A 86 1.46 -4.92 -3.34
CA LEU A 86 0.25 -5.71 -3.57
C LEU A 86 -0.98 -4.82 -3.79
N ILE A 87 -1.15 -3.76 -3.00
CA ILE A 87 -2.21 -2.77 -3.23
C ILE A 87 -2.05 -2.13 -4.62
N ALA A 88 -0.83 -1.78 -5.03
CA ALA A 88 -0.57 -1.19 -6.34
C ALA A 88 -0.97 -2.11 -7.51
N CYS A 89 -0.89 -3.44 -7.33
CA CYS A 89 -1.40 -4.43 -8.29
C CYS A 89 -2.92 -4.32 -8.47
N PHE A 90 -3.66 -4.03 -7.40
CA PHE A 90 -5.12 -3.98 -7.43
C PHE A 90 -5.68 -2.61 -7.78
N MET A 91 -4.90 -1.54 -7.63
CA MET A 91 -5.39 -0.17 -7.81
C MET A 91 -5.96 0.11 -9.20
N GLN A 92 -5.51 -0.59 -10.26
CA GLN A 92 -6.04 -0.40 -11.62
C GLN A 92 -7.38 -1.08 -11.86
N ALA A 93 -7.96 -1.73 -10.85
CA ALA A 93 -9.34 -2.20 -10.93
C ALA A 93 -10.30 -1.06 -11.31
N PRO A 94 -11.23 -1.28 -12.26
CA PRO A 94 -12.20 -0.27 -12.67
C PRO A 94 -13.02 0.30 -11.51
N ALA A 95 -13.32 -0.55 -10.51
CA ALA A 95 -14.09 -0.18 -9.33
C ALA A 95 -13.26 0.51 -8.24
N CYS A 96 -11.92 0.51 -8.32
CA CYS A 96 -11.08 1.18 -7.34
C CYS A 96 -11.23 2.71 -7.45
N PRO A 97 -11.79 3.39 -6.43
CA PRO A 97 -12.11 4.83 -6.51
C PRO A 97 -10.88 5.72 -6.30
N TYR A 98 -9.75 5.15 -5.88
CA TYR A 98 -8.60 5.91 -5.41
C TYR A 98 -7.60 6.21 -6.53
N GLN A 99 -7.16 7.47 -6.57
CA GLN A 99 -5.99 7.89 -7.36
C GLN A 99 -4.69 7.81 -6.57
N LYS A 100 -4.76 8.08 -5.27
CA LYS A 100 -3.64 8.04 -4.32
C LYS A 100 -4.05 7.32 -3.06
N ILE A 101 -3.18 6.45 -2.57
CA ILE A 101 -3.33 5.71 -1.32
C ILE A 101 -2.04 5.83 -0.52
N ILE A 102 -2.17 5.98 0.79
CA ILE A 102 -1.07 5.76 1.73
C ILE A 102 -1.29 4.41 2.40
N VAL A 103 -0.23 3.66 2.64
CA VAL A 103 -0.36 2.37 3.35
C VAL A 103 0.76 2.10 4.33
N THR A 104 0.40 1.50 5.46
CA THR A 104 1.33 0.90 6.40
C THR A 104 0.81 -0.42 6.95
N GLY A 105 1.70 -1.21 7.56
CA GLY A 105 1.41 -2.54 8.09
C GLY A 105 2.36 -3.60 7.56
N ASN A 106 2.45 -4.71 8.26
CA ASN A 106 3.18 -5.88 7.79
C ASN A 106 2.19 -6.90 7.21
N LEU A 107 2.45 -7.38 5.99
CA LEU A 107 1.64 -8.39 5.33
C LEU A 107 2.16 -9.78 5.71
N ASP A 108 1.33 -10.55 6.42
CA ASP A 108 1.48 -12.00 6.51
C ASP A 108 0.95 -12.60 5.21
N THR A 109 1.87 -13.09 4.36
CA THR A 109 1.54 -13.59 3.03
C THR A 109 0.89 -14.97 3.04
N GLU A 110 1.02 -15.73 4.12
CA GLU A 110 0.39 -17.06 4.25
C GLU A 110 -1.06 -16.91 4.69
N LYS A 111 -1.32 -16.01 5.64
CA LYS A 111 -2.67 -15.78 6.18
C LYS A 111 -3.41 -14.66 5.45
N LEU A 112 -2.73 -13.91 4.60
CA LEU A 112 -3.24 -12.71 3.93
C LEU A 112 -3.73 -11.64 4.93
N THR A 113 -3.15 -11.63 6.13
CA THR A 113 -3.51 -10.71 7.22
C THR A 113 -2.52 -9.55 7.30
N VAL A 114 -3.01 -8.42 7.81
CA VAL A 114 -2.22 -7.20 8.00
C VAL A 114 -2.01 -6.99 9.50
N THR A 115 -0.74 -7.02 9.89
CA THR A 115 -0.29 -6.92 11.29
C THR A 115 0.42 -5.60 11.54
N ASP A 116 0.72 -5.35 12.81
CA ASP A 116 1.35 -4.15 13.35
C ASP A 116 2.46 -3.56 12.47
N ALA A 117 2.40 -2.25 12.27
CA ALA A 117 3.50 -1.49 11.73
C ALA A 117 4.46 -1.09 12.86
N VAL A 118 5.74 -1.47 12.76
CA VAL A 118 6.77 -0.94 13.66
C VAL A 118 6.97 0.54 13.38
N ASN A 119 7.27 1.31 14.44
CA ASN A 119 7.42 2.76 14.39
C ASN A 119 6.16 3.47 13.86
N PHE A 120 4.97 3.00 14.26
CA PHE A 120 3.69 3.55 13.79
C PHE A 120 3.62 5.06 14.00
N GLU A 121 3.99 5.56 15.19
CA GLU A 121 4.04 7.00 15.48
C GLU A 121 4.91 7.77 14.48
N ALA A 122 6.14 7.31 14.22
CA ALA A 122 7.03 7.96 13.26
C ALA A 122 6.44 7.96 11.84
N LYS A 123 5.74 6.89 11.46
CA LYS A 123 5.01 6.85 10.18
C LYS A 123 3.87 7.86 10.14
N ILE A 124 3.11 8.01 11.22
CA ILE A 124 2.08 9.05 11.32
C ILE A 124 2.71 10.43 11.20
N GLN A 125 3.86 10.69 11.83
CA GLN A 125 4.58 11.97 11.66
C GLN A 125 4.97 12.22 10.20
N THR A 126 5.44 11.19 9.47
CA THR A 126 5.68 11.30 8.02
C THR A 126 4.41 11.69 7.25
N LEU A 127 3.24 11.17 7.63
CA LEU A 127 1.96 11.55 7.05
C LEU A 127 1.59 13.01 7.37
N LEU A 128 1.81 13.46 8.60
CA LEU A 128 1.53 14.84 9.01
C LEU A 128 2.33 15.87 8.20
N ASN A 129 3.54 15.51 7.77
CA ASN A 129 4.39 16.35 6.92
C ASN A 129 3.82 16.57 5.50
N LEU A 130 2.83 15.79 5.06
CA LEU A 130 2.16 16.01 3.77
C LEU A 130 1.34 17.31 3.75
N GLY A 131 0.93 17.82 4.92
CA GLY A 131 -0.01 18.93 5.00
C GLY A 131 -1.40 18.61 4.46
N LYS A 132 -2.26 19.62 4.36
CA LYS A 132 -3.63 19.47 3.87
C LYS A 132 -3.65 19.09 2.40
N GLN A 133 -4.34 18.00 2.06
CA GLN A 133 -4.45 17.52 0.69
C GLN A 133 -5.62 18.16 -0.05
N ALA A 134 -5.41 18.53 -1.32
CA ALA A 134 -6.45 19.07 -2.18
C ALA A 134 -7.57 18.05 -2.45
N GLU A 135 -7.19 16.78 -2.62
CA GLU A 135 -8.10 15.66 -2.84
C GLU A 135 -8.00 14.66 -1.68
N PRO A 136 -9.08 13.93 -1.36
CA PRO A 136 -9.04 12.93 -0.30
C PRO A 136 -8.05 11.80 -0.61
N ILE A 137 -7.19 11.46 0.34
CA ILE A 137 -6.27 10.31 0.25
C ILE A 137 -6.72 9.24 1.23
N ALA A 138 -6.86 7.99 0.78
CA ALA A 138 -7.14 6.88 1.69
C ALA A 138 -5.85 6.41 2.36
N PHE A 139 -5.88 6.22 3.67
CA PHE A 139 -4.77 5.67 4.46
C PHE A 139 -5.16 4.30 5.01
N PHE A 140 -4.58 3.25 4.44
CA PHE A 140 -4.76 1.87 4.90
C PHE A 140 -3.72 1.52 5.96
N PHE A 141 -4.17 0.99 7.09
CA PHE A 141 -3.31 0.64 8.22
C PHE A 141 -3.90 -0.50 9.05
N PRO A 142 -3.10 -1.23 9.85
CA PRO A 142 -3.58 -2.36 10.63
C PRO A 142 -4.67 -1.91 11.63
N ARG A 143 -5.83 -2.58 11.66
CA ARG A 143 -6.95 -2.19 12.53
C ARG A 143 -6.58 -2.17 14.01
N VAL A 144 -5.72 -3.07 14.44
CA VAL A 144 -5.15 -3.13 15.80
C VAL A 144 -4.44 -1.84 16.23
N MET A 145 -3.99 -1.01 15.27
CA MET A 145 -3.44 0.32 15.57
C MET A 145 -4.52 1.37 15.87
N LEU A 146 -5.80 1.08 15.64
CA LEU A 146 -6.93 1.92 16.04
C LEU A 146 -7.30 1.62 17.50
N ASN A 147 -6.49 2.10 18.42
CA ASN A 147 -6.69 1.95 19.87
C ASN A 147 -6.56 3.30 20.58
N GLU A 148 -6.89 3.35 21.87
CA GLU A 148 -6.89 4.58 22.68
C GLU A 148 -5.53 5.29 22.67
N ASN A 149 -4.43 4.53 22.71
CA ASN A 149 -3.06 5.08 22.70
C ASN A 149 -2.74 5.81 21.41
N ASN A 150 -3.31 5.37 20.29
CA ASN A 150 -3.05 5.92 18.96
C ASN A 150 -4.13 6.91 18.48
N ALA A 151 -5.27 7.02 19.18
CA ALA A 151 -6.38 7.88 18.76
C ALA A 151 -5.95 9.35 18.59
N ALA A 152 -5.15 9.86 19.53
CA ALA A 152 -4.62 11.22 19.48
C ALA A 152 -3.63 11.43 18.32
N LEU A 153 -2.86 10.40 17.95
CA LEU A 153 -1.93 10.45 16.82
C LEU A 153 -2.69 10.50 15.48
N LEU A 154 -3.81 9.78 15.37
CA LEU A 154 -4.59 9.67 14.13
C LEU A 154 -5.55 10.84 13.91
N ALA A 155 -6.03 11.49 14.97
CA ALA A 155 -7.03 12.55 14.89
C ALA A 155 -6.68 13.70 13.90
N PRO A 156 -5.43 14.21 13.84
CA PRO A 156 -5.09 15.30 12.93
C PRO A 156 -5.20 14.93 11.44
N LEU A 157 -5.10 13.65 11.08
CA LEU A 157 -5.15 13.20 9.68
C LEU A 157 -6.50 13.52 9.01
N ALA A 158 -7.59 13.52 9.78
CA ALA A 158 -8.91 13.89 9.27
C ALA A 158 -8.93 15.36 8.75
N ALA A 159 -8.29 16.28 9.46
CA ALA A 159 -8.19 17.68 9.06
C ALA A 159 -7.30 17.87 7.81
N MET A 160 -6.46 16.89 7.49
CA MET A 160 -5.59 16.87 6.31
C MET A 160 -6.26 16.29 5.06
N ASN A 161 -7.55 15.93 5.13
CA ASN A 161 -8.27 15.21 4.09
C ASN A 161 -7.71 13.78 3.84
N ILE A 162 -7.13 13.18 4.88
CA ILE A 162 -6.69 11.79 4.87
C ILE A 162 -7.76 10.93 5.53
N ARG A 163 -8.33 9.98 4.77
CA ARG A 163 -9.40 9.09 5.23
C ARG A 163 -8.81 7.81 5.80
N LEU A 164 -9.06 7.56 7.08
CA LEU A 164 -8.60 6.38 7.78
C LEU A 164 -9.34 5.11 7.29
N LYS A 165 -8.58 4.09 6.88
CA LYS A 165 -9.06 2.78 6.43
C LYS A 165 -8.36 1.68 7.24
N PRO A 166 -8.82 1.40 8.48
CA PRO A 166 -8.29 0.29 9.26
C PRO A 166 -8.63 -1.05 8.60
N ILE A 167 -7.65 -1.94 8.48
CA ILE A 167 -7.76 -3.26 7.85
C ILE A 167 -7.15 -4.37 8.71
N ASP A 168 -7.77 -5.54 8.71
CA ASP A 168 -7.25 -6.78 9.32
C ASP A 168 -6.60 -7.69 8.28
N SER A 169 -7.02 -7.56 7.02
CA SER A 169 -6.58 -8.44 5.94
C SER A 169 -6.60 -7.75 4.58
N LEU A 170 -6.03 -8.43 3.59
CA LEU A 170 -6.11 -8.01 2.20
C LEU A 170 -7.55 -8.01 1.66
N TRP A 171 -8.45 -8.82 2.23
CA TRP A 171 -9.85 -8.86 1.82
C TRP A 171 -10.55 -7.53 2.05
N ASP A 172 -10.21 -6.81 3.12
CA ASP A 172 -10.76 -5.47 3.38
C ASP A 172 -10.40 -4.50 2.25
N VAL A 173 -9.18 -4.59 1.73
CA VAL A 173 -8.73 -3.77 0.59
C VAL A 173 -9.46 -4.17 -0.69
N LEU A 174 -9.59 -5.47 -0.95
CA LEU A 174 -10.26 -5.98 -2.14
C LEU A 174 -11.74 -5.58 -2.17
N VAL A 175 -12.44 -5.67 -1.04
CA VAL A 175 -13.82 -5.17 -0.89
C VAL A 175 -13.90 -3.70 -1.24
N ASP A 176 -13.00 -2.89 -0.66
CA ASP A 176 -12.99 -1.44 -0.87
C ASP A 176 -12.62 -1.05 -2.32
N PHE A 177 -12.00 -1.97 -3.07
CA PHE A 177 -11.67 -1.81 -4.49
C PHE A 177 -12.70 -2.45 -5.42
N GLY A 178 -13.77 -3.05 -4.89
CA GLY A 178 -14.78 -3.76 -5.67
C GLY A 178 -14.27 -5.05 -6.33
N LEU A 179 -13.27 -5.69 -5.73
CA LEU A 179 -12.61 -6.93 -6.18
C LEU A 179 -13.00 -8.13 -5.31
N THR A 180 -14.30 -8.27 -5.01
CA THR A 180 -14.83 -9.48 -4.34
C THR A 180 -15.35 -10.45 -5.40
N GLN A 181 -14.89 -11.70 -5.31
CA GLN A 181 -15.07 -12.85 -6.22
C GLN A 181 -15.92 -12.66 -7.50
N VAL A 182 -15.29 -12.98 -8.64
CA VAL A 182 -15.97 -13.77 -9.67
C VAL A 182 -16.11 -15.18 -9.09
N THR A 183 -17.34 -15.69 -9.18
CA THR A 183 -17.91 -16.90 -8.56
C THR A 183 -17.12 -18.21 -8.75
N GLU A 184 -17.34 -19.10 -7.78
CA GLU A 184 -17.44 -20.56 -7.83
C GLU A 184 -17.15 -21.25 -9.19
N ASP A 185 -16.29 -22.27 -9.13
CA ASP A 185 -16.19 -23.46 -9.98
C ASP A 185 -16.80 -23.39 -11.40
N ALA A 186 -15.93 -23.55 -12.41
CA ALA A 186 -16.27 -24.10 -13.71
C ALA A 186 -15.21 -25.12 -14.14
#